data_AF-A0A7V3LH06-F1
#
_entry.id   AF-A0A7V3LH06-F1
#
_cell.length_a   1.000
_cell.length_b   1.000
_cell.length_c   1.000
_cell.angle_alpha   90.00
_cell.angle_beta   90.00
_cell.angle_gamma   90.00
#
_symmetry.space_group_name_H-M   'P 1'
#
loop_
_entity.id
_entity.type
_entity.pdbx_description
1 polymer ?
#
loop_
_entity_poly.entity_id
_entity_poly.type
_entity_poly.pdbx_seq_one_letter_code
_entity_poly.pdbx_strand_id
1 'polypeptide(L)'
;VLGTISTGAADDIQKATELARRMVAEFGMSETLGSVRYAGQQLQYLGGGVPETGVISPRTQELVDSEVRNLVTEQYERAQAILQENRAALDYLAAKLLEEETLDGSVVQEALERQRE
;
A
#
# COMPACT_ATOMS: atom_id res chain seq x y z
N VAL A 1 1.05 -11.27 -14.58
CA VAL A 1 0.55 -11.17 -15.96
C VAL A 1 1.69 -10.98 -16.96
N LEU A 2 2.48 -9.90 -16.86
CA LEU A 2 3.59 -9.63 -17.79
C LEU A 2 4.96 -10.19 -17.36
N GLY A 3 5.09 -10.65 -16.11
CA GLY A 3 6.32 -11.29 -15.58
C GLY A 3 7.51 -10.35 -15.43
N THR A 4 7.34 -9.05 -15.70
CA THR A 4 8.39 -8.03 -15.67
C THR A 4 8.06 -6.93 -14.68
N ILE A 5 9.08 -6.46 -13.97
CA ILE A 5 8.99 -5.29 -13.09
C ILE A 5 9.30 -4.05 -13.93
N SER A 6 8.45 -3.03 -13.85
CA SER A 6 8.65 -1.74 -14.50
C SER A 6 8.75 -0.62 -13.47
N THR A 7 9.16 0.58 -13.91
CA THR A 7 9.23 1.78 -13.07
C THR A 7 7.88 2.50 -12.92
N GLY A 8 6.83 2.04 -13.61
CA GLY A 8 5.54 2.72 -13.65
C GLY A 8 4.79 2.76 -12.32
N ALA A 9 5.09 1.82 -11.41
CA ALA A 9 4.44 1.69 -10.10
C ALA A 9 5.22 2.39 -8.96
N ALA A 10 6.20 3.26 -9.26
CA ALA A 10 7.04 3.89 -8.25
C ALA A 10 6.24 4.71 -7.23
N ASP A 11 5.25 5.49 -7.71
CA ASP A 11 4.37 6.31 -6.86
C ASP A 11 3.47 5.44 -5.96
N ASP A 12 2.95 4.33 -6.47
CA ASP A 12 2.15 3.38 -5.68
C ASP A 12 2.97 2.75 -4.55
N ILE A 13 4.20 2.33 -4.86
CA ILE A 13 5.14 1.76 -3.87
C ILE A 13 5.45 2.79 -2.78
N GLN A 14 5.71 4.05 -3.18
CA GLN A 14 5.97 5.13 -2.23
C GLN A 14 4.78 5.35 -1.30
N LYS A 15 3.57 5.52 -1.85
CA LYS A 15 2.34 5.75 -1.07
C LYS A 15 2.02 4.59 -0.14
N ALA A 16 2.14 3.36 -0.60
CA ALA A 16 1.92 2.17 0.21
C ALA A 16 2.91 2.11 1.39
N THR A 17 4.19 2.40 1.12
CA THR A 17 5.25 2.41 2.14
C THR A 17 5.03 3.51 3.17
N GLU A 18 4.69 4.72 2.74
CA GLU A 18 4.40 5.85 3.63
C GLU A 18 3.19 5.56 4.52
N LEU A 19 2.11 5.02 3.95
CA LEU A 19 0.92 4.63 4.72
C LEU A 19 1.26 3.56 5.75
N ALA A 20 1.95 2.50 5.36
CA ALA A 20 2.38 1.44 6.25
C ALA A 20 3.26 1.98 7.39
N ARG A 21 4.20 2.89 7.08
CA ARG A 21 5.05 3.54 8.09
C ARG A 21 4.22 4.33 9.09
N ARG A 22 3.20 5.06 8.64
CA ARG A 22 2.29 5.79 9.54
C ARG A 22 1.44 4.86 10.40
N MET A 23 0.92 3.77 9.82
CA MET A 23 0.19 2.75 10.57
C MET A 23 1.03 2.20 11.73
N VAL A 24 2.28 1.82 11.44
CA VAL A 24 3.19 1.23 12.42
C VAL A 24 3.69 2.27 13.43
N ALA A 25 4.21 3.41 12.97
CA ALA A 25 4.95 4.34 13.82
C ALA A 25 4.10 5.48 14.40
N GLU A 26 2.99 5.86 13.77
CA GLU A 26 2.14 6.97 14.22
C GLU A 26 0.83 6.49 14.86
N PHE A 27 0.18 5.49 14.25
CA PHE A 27 -1.15 5.03 14.64
C PHE A 27 -1.13 3.86 15.63
N GLY A 28 0.03 3.26 15.87
CA GLY A 28 0.18 2.14 16.81
C GLY A 28 -0.51 0.86 16.34
N MET A 29 -0.54 0.62 15.02
CA MET A 29 -1.16 -0.54 14.38
C MET A 29 -0.17 -1.69 14.14
N SER A 30 0.83 -1.84 15.00
CA SER A 30 1.73 -3.00 15.02
C SER A 30 1.52 -3.76 16.32
N GLU A 31 1.31 -5.07 16.23
CA GLU A 31 1.19 -5.93 17.43
C GLU A 31 2.53 -5.99 18.18
N THR A 32 3.65 -6.01 17.44
CA THR A 32 5.00 -6.07 17.98
C THR A 32 5.38 -4.83 18.77
N LEU A 33 5.03 -3.64 18.25
CA LEU A 33 5.33 -2.35 18.87
C LEU A 33 4.21 -1.86 19.80
N GLY A 34 3.01 -2.41 19.67
CA GLY A 34 1.83 -2.03 20.43
C GLY A 34 1.30 -0.64 20.07
N SER A 35 0.33 -0.18 20.86
CA SER A 35 -0.37 1.09 20.66
C SER A 35 0.41 2.31 21.17
N VAL A 36 1.66 2.45 20.73
CA VAL A 36 2.57 3.56 21.07
C VAL A 36 2.90 4.37 19.83
N ARG A 37 2.94 5.69 19.98
CA ARG A 37 3.37 6.60 18.92
C ARG A 37 4.88 6.78 18.99
N TYR A 38 5.58 6.29 17.97
CA TYR A 38 7.03 6.39 17.81
C TYR A 38 7.45 7.58 16.96
N ALA A 39 6.62 7.96 15.99
CA ALA A 39 6.84 9.10 15.09
C ALA A 39 5.66 10.07 15.15
N GLY A 40 5.94 11.35 14.92
CA GLY A 40 4.90 12.36 14.81
C GLY A 40 5.14 13.31 13.67
N GLN A 41 4.11 13.54 12.85
CA GLN A 41 4.11 14.64 11.88
C GLN A 41 4.39 15.96 12.59
N GLN A 42 5.47 16.61 12.18
CA GLN A 42 5.77 17.99 12.53
C GLN A 42 4.78 18.88 11.77
N LEU A 43 3.75 19.38 12.45
CA LEU A 43 2.96 20.50 11.94
C LEU A 43 3.87 21.74 11.96
N GLN A 44 4.59 21.96 10.86
CA GLN A 44 5.52 23.08 10.63
C GLN A 44 4.77 24.43 10.44
N TYR A 45 3.66 24.66 11.14
CA TYR A 45 2.78 25.81 10.91
C TYR A 45 2.93 26.94 11.94
N LEU A 46 3.69 26.75 13.03
CA LEU A 46 3.95 27.80 14.01
C LEU A 46 5.45 27.80 14.34
N GLY A 47 6.15 28.81 13.84
CA GLY A 47 7.59 28.96 13.97
C GLY A 47 8.06 28.87 15.42
N GLY A 48 9.12 28.08 15.64
CA GLY A 48 9.90 28.14 16.87
C GLY A 48 9.83 26.94 17.83
N GLY A 49 9.40 25.76 17.38
CA GLY A 49 9.51 24.53 18.19
C GLY A 49 10.78 23.74 17.86
N VAL A 50 11.66 23.54 18.85
CA VAL A 50 12.78 22.58 18.79
C VAL A 50 12.24 21.23 18.28
N PRO A 51 12.93 20.54 17.34
CA PRO A 51 12.47 19.25 16.87
C PRO A 51 12.48 18.25 18.03
N GLU A 52 11.32 17.92 18.60
CA GLU A 52 11.13 16.65 19.30
C GLU A 52 11.05 15.54 18.24
N THR A 53 12.18 15.31 17.57
CA THR A 53 12.49 13.95 17.18
C THR A 53 12.81 13.24 18.49
N GLY A 54 11.78 12.71 19.14
CA GLY A 54 11.99 11.74 20.21
C GLY A 54 12.93 10.69 19.63
N VAL A 55 14.15 10.61 20.15
CA VAL A 55 15.21 9.80 19.56
C VAL A 55 14.80 8.34 19.69
N ILE A 56 14.15 7.82 18.66
CA ILE A 56 13.79 6.41 18.57
C ILE A 56 15.11 5.64 18.57
N SER A 57 15.24 4.66 19.48
CA SER A 57 16.45 3.84 19.52
C SER A 57 16.68 3.13 18.18
N PRO A 58 17.94 2.88 17.75
CA PRO A 58 18.21 2.15 16.51
C PRO A 58 17.46 0.82 16.45
N ARG A 59 17.39 0.10 17.57
CA ARG A 59 16.61 -1.14 17.70
C ARG A 59 15.13 -0.95 17.38
N THR A 60 14.53 0.14 17.85
CA THR A 60 13.12 0.43 17.57
C THR A 60 12.91 0.86 16.12
N GLN A 61 13.86 1.57 15.51
CA GLN A 61 13.82 1.90 14.08
C GLN A 61 13.87 0.63 13.21
N GLU A 62 14.77 -0.31 13.54
CA GLU A 62 14.85 -1.62 12.87
C GLU A 62 13.53 -2.40 12.98
N LEU A 63 12.89 -2.38 14.16
CA LEU A 63 11.58 -3.00 14.35
C LEU A 63 10.50 -2.34 13.49
N VAL A 64 10.46 -1.01 13.44
CA VAL A 64 9.50 -0.28 12.58
C VAL A 64 9.72 -0.65 11.11
N ASP A 65 10.95 -0.65 10.62
CA ASP A 65 11.25 -0.98 9.22
C ASP A 65 10.91 -2.44 8.88
N SER A 66 11.12 -3.36 9.83
CA SER A 66 10.70 -4.77 9.70
C SER A 66 9.18 -4.90 9.59
N GLU A 67 8.43 -4.24 10.48
CA GLU A 67 6.96 -4.28 10.46
C GLU A 67 6.37 -3.66 9.20
N VAL A 68 6.94 -2.54 8.72
CA VAL A 68 6.55 -1.91 7.46
C VAL A 68 6.78 -2.87 6.28
N ARG A 69 7.95 -3.52 6.22
CA ARG A 69 8.24 -4.50 5.18
C ARG A 69 7.25 -5.65 5.21
N ASN A 70 6.97 -6.21 6.39
CA ASN A 70 6.05 -7.33 6.55
C ASN A 70 4.65 -6.94 6.07
N LEU A 71 4.13 -5.79 6.52
CA LEU A 71 2.81 -5.30 6.14
C LEU A 71 2.69 -5.09 4.62
N VAL A 72 3.64 -4.40 4.00
CA VAL A 72 3.62 -4.15 2.55
C VAL A 72 3.71 -5.46 1.76
N THR A 73 4.54 -6.40 2.22
CA THR A 73 4.70 -7.71 1.55
C THR A 73 3.41 -8.52 1.63
N GLU A 74 2.80 -8.62 2.81
CA GLU A 74 1.54 -9.35 3.01
C GLU A 74 0.41 -8.77 2.14
N GLN A 75 0.26 -7.44 2.12
CA GLN A 75 -0.79 -6.82 1.31
C GLN A 75 -0.51 -6.94 -0.19
N TYR A 76 0.77 -6.96 -0.60
CA TYR A 76 1.14 -7.23 -1.98
C TYR A 76 0.76 -8.66 -2.39
N GLU A 77 1.08 -9.67 -1.56
CA GLU A 77 0.69 -11.06 -1.78
C GLU A 77 -0.83 -11.23 -1.85
N ARG A 78 -1.55 -10.58 -0.95
CA ARG A 78 -3.02 -10.56 -0.97
C ARG A 78 -3.57 -9.93 -2.25
N ALA A 79 -3.02 -8.81 -2.69
CA ALA A 79 -3.42 -8.17 -3.95
C ALA A 79 -3.15 -9.10 -5.15
N GLN A 80 -2.00 -9.77 -5.17
CA GLN A 80 -1.69 -10.77 -6.19
C GLN A 80 -2.69 -11.93 -6.18
N ALA A 81 -3.06 -12.45 -5.00
CA ALA A 81 -4.05 -13.52 -4.87
C ALA A 81 -5.40 -13.09 -5.43
N ILE A 82 -5.90 -11.90 -5.07
CA ILE A 82 -7.16 -11.36 -5.59
C ILE A 82 -7.14 -11.23 -7.12
N LEU A 83 -6.04 -10.74 -7.69
CA LEU A 83 -5.88 -10.62 -9.15
C LEU A 83 -5.79 -11.99 -9.84
N GLN A 84 -5.19 -12.99 -9.19
CA GLN A 84 -5.14 -14.35 -9.70
C GLN A 84 -6.51 -15.05 -9.63
N GLU A 85 -7.24 -14.88 -8.53
CA GLU A 85 -8.61 -15.36 -8.38
C GLU A 85 -9.53 -14.75 -9.44
N ASN A 86 -9.34 -13.47 -9.77
CA ASN A 86 -10.14 -12.73 -10.75
C ASN A 86 -9.47 -12.63 -12.12
N ARG A 87 -8.70 -13.65 -12.52
CA ARG A 87 -7.85 -13.56 -13.70
C ARG A 87 -8.62 -13.38 -15.00
N ALA A 88 -9.75 -14.05 -15.17
CA ALA A 88 -10.56 -13.94 -16.39
C ALA A 88 -11.17 -12.54 -16.54
N ALA A 89 -11.68 -11.97 -15.44
CA ALA A 89 -12.17 -10.59 -15.42
C ALA A 89 -11.05 -9.59 -15.73
N LEU A 90 -9.85 -9.79 -15.18
CA LEU A 90 -8.68 -8.94 -15.44
C LEU A 90 -8.27 -8.96 -16.93
N ASP A 91 -8.18 -10.15 -17.53
CA ASP A 91 -7.78 -10.29 -18.94
C ASP A 91 -8.84 -9.66 -19.87
N TYR A 92 -10.15 -9.81 -19.55
CA TYR A 92 -11.24 -9.14 -20.28
C TYR A 92 -11.15 -7.62 -20.20
N LEU A 93 -10.96 -7.07 -18.98
CA LEU A 93 -10.85 -5.63 -18.78
C LEU A 93 -9.62 -5.06 -19.48
N ALA A 94 -8.49 -5.76 -19.45
CA ALA A 94 -7.27 -5.34 -20.14
C ALA A 94 -7.47 -5.28 -21.66
N ALA A 95 -8.13 -6.28 -22.25
CA ALA A 95 -8.46 -6.28 -23.68
C ALA A 95 -9.40 -5.12 -24.05
N LYS A 96 -10.47 -4.93 -23.27
CA LYS A 96 -11.44 -3.86 -23.54
C LYS A 96 -10.83 -2.47 -23.36
N LEU A 97 -9.94 -2.27 -22.39
CA LEU A 97 -9.26 -0.99 -22.17
C LEU A 97 -8.30 -0.64 -23.32
N LEU A 98 -7.74 -1.65 -24.01
CA LEU A 98 -6.93 -1.41 -25.22
C LEU A 98 -7.79 -0.93 -26.40
N GLU A 99 -9.08 -1.30 -26.45
CA GLU A 99 -10.00 -0.90 -27.51
C GLU A 99 -10.66 0.46 -27.24
N GLU A 100 -11.09 0.70 -26.00
CA GLU A 100 -11.91 1.87 -25.63
C GLU A 100 -11.11 2.98 -24.91
N GLU A 101 -9.85 2.73 -24.53
CA GLU A 101 -8.94 3.60 -23.75
C GLU A 101 -9.43 3.97 -22.33
N THR A 102 -10.73 4.08 -22.11
CA THR A 102 -11.37 4.42 -20.83
C THR A 102 -12.57 3.52 -20.59
N LEU A 103 -12.66 2.95 -19.39
CA LEU A 103 -13.78 2.13 -18.95
C LEU A 103 -14.43 2.74 -17.71
N ASP A 104 -15.76 2.67 -17.64
CA ASP A 104 -16.50 3.02 -16.44
C ASP A 104 -16.50 1.86 -15.42
N GLY A 105 -16.71 2.19 -14.13
CA GLY A 105 -16.77 1.20 -13.06
C GLY A 105 -17.86 0.12 -13.25
N SER A 106 -18.94 0.42 -13.96
CA SER A 106 -19.96 -0.56 -14.34
C SER A 106 -19.41 -1.73 -15.16
N VAL A 107 -18.41 -1.47 -16.02
CA VAL A 107 -17.75 -2.51 -16.83
C VAL A 107 -16.94 -3.46 -15.96
N VAL A 108 -16.33 -2.95 -14.88
CA VAL A 108 -15.60 -3.77 -13.91
C VAL A 108 -16.57 -4.70 -13.17
N GLN A 109 -17.74 -4.20 -12.78
CA GLN A 109 -18.76 -5.02 -12.13
C GLN A 109 -19.25 -6.14 -13.06
N GLU A 110 -19.56 -5.79 -14.31
CA GLU A 110 -19.96 -6.76 -15.33
C GLU A 110 -18.90 -7.85 -15.54
N ALA A 111 -17.62 -7.48 -15.61
CA ALA A 111 -16.52 -8.43 -15.76
C ALA A 111 -16.43 -9.42 -14.59
N LEU A 112 -16.64 -8.93 -13.36
CA LEU A 112 -16.63 -9.76 -12.15
C LEU A 112 -17.85 -10.69 -12.06
N GLU A 113 -19.01 -10.24 -12.54
CA GLU A 113 -20.23 -11.07 -12.62
C GLU A 113 -20.08 -12.19 -13.63
N ARG A 114 -19.61 -11.88 -14.85
CA ARG A 114 -19.35 -12.87 -15.91
C ARG A 114 -18.40 -13.99 -15.50
N GLN A 115 -17.43 -13.71 -14.62
CA GLN A 115 -16.50 -14.72 -14.13
C GLN A 115 -17.14 -15.72 -13.15
N ARG A 116 -18.23 -15.31 -12.47
CA ARG A 116 -18.91 -16.14 -11.47
C ARG A 116 -19.91 -17.12 -12.09
N GLU A 117 -20.30 -16.89 -13.35
CA GLU A 117 -21.16 -17.76 -14.15
C GLU A 117 -20.37 -18.94 -14.75
#